data_AF-A0A9E0Q1D9-F1
#
_entry.id   AF-A0A9E0Q1D9-F1
#
_cell.length_a   1.000
_cell.length_b   1.000
_cell.length_c   1.000
_cell.angle_alpha   90.00
_cell.angle_beta   90.00
_cell.angle_gamma   90.00
#
_symmetry.space_group_name_H-M   'P 1'
#
loop_
_entity.id
_entity.type
_entity.pdbx_description
1 polymer ?
#
loop_
_entity_poly.entity_id
_entity_poly.type
_entity_poly.pdbx_seq_one_letter_code
_entity_poly.pdbx_strand_id
1 'polypeptide(L)'
;MQHRNSAPLFWCYNADLIAQAIHVIERLKQDASSDFRYAQVVGPHIRHLIDHYDAFVLGLEFFPSGTVQYDVRRRDQILQSQPLVAIARLNVLQDRLRAIAAATREPYPLDAAVQVVSCAGFEGEFEISAASTIGRELLFLSSHMVHHFALLAHYCAGTPSRGALVTDFLNTELAAHAYLAQVAEVAAYYNPFNLLVFDGQRLLGLQSREARIVECAPGFGALSNADFDTPWLKLTRLKNGLAELVGNGLATDAALLALLRDETIPPDALLPQTGITLERERVLSCAFVAGSDYGTRASSLVRLGRAQADFTETCFHANDMRATRRVVWPLVPAKPPARMSLRSRPLQAPMD
;
A
#
# COMPACT_ATOMS: atom_id res chain seq x y z
N MET A 1 -27.39 16.56 -24.37
CA MET A 1 -26.02 16.03 -24.47
C MET A 1 -26.07 14.83 -25.39
N GLN A 2 -25.45 14.90 -26.57
CA GLN A 2 -25.33 13.75 -27.47
C GLN A 2 -24.51 12.66 -26.77
N HIS A 3 -25.10 11.49 -26.52
CA HIS A 3 -24.35 10.29 -26.13
C HIS A 3 -23.34 10.00 -27.25
N ARG A 4 -22.08 10.41 -27.07
CA ARG A 4 -20.99 9.88 -27.89
C ARG A 4 -21.09 8.36 -27.80
N ASN A 5 -21.07 7.68 -28.95
CA ASN A 5 -21.14 6.23 -29.01
C ASN A 5 -19.97 5.65 -28.19
N SER A 6 -20.25 5.25 -26.95
CA SER A 6 -19.23 4.87 -25.97
C SER A 6 -18.76 3.43 -26.15
N ALA A 7 -19.39 2.68 -27.06
CA ALA A 7 -19.09 1.28 -27.31
C ALA A 7 -17.64 1.04 -27.77
N PRO A 8 -17.11 1.68 -28.84
CA PRO A 8 -15.71 1.48 -29.23
C PRO A 8 -14.72 1.85 -28.13
N LEU A 9 -15.02 2.89 -27.34
CA LEU A 9 -14.17 3.30 -26.22
C LEU A 9 -14.11 2.23 -25.13
N PHE A 10 -15.22 1.53 -24.87
CA PHE A 10 -15.27 0.53 -23.82
C PHE A 10 -14.59 -0.80 -24.20
N TRP A 11 -14.69 -1.18 -25.48
CA TRP A 11 -13.88 -2.26 -26.06
C TRP A 11 -12.38 -1.92 -25.99
N CYS A 12 -12.01 -0.70 -26.38
CA CYS A 12 -10.65 -0.21 -26.27
C CYS A 12 -10.13 -0.22 -24.83
N TYR A 13 -10.94 0.24 -23.86
CA TYR A 13 -10.57 0.22 -22.45
C TYR A 13 -10.25 -1.19 -21.94
N ASN A 14 -11.06 -2.19 -22.30
CA ASN A 14 -10.76 -3.59 -21.96
C ASN A 14 -9.47 -4.08 -22.66
N ALA A 15 -9.22 -3.69 -23.91
CA ALA A 15 -7.96 -3.98 -24.59
C ALA A 15 -6.74 -3.29 -23.95
N ASP A 16 -6.91 -2.07 -23.42
CA ASP A 16 -5.89 -1.34 -22.67
C ASP A 16 -5.57 -2.03 -21.33
N LEU A 17 -6.58 -2.56 -20.64
CA LEU A 17 -6.37 -3.35 -19.43
C LEU A 17 -5.60 -4.65 -19.74
N ILE A 18 -5.89 -5.34 -20.85
CA ILE A 18 -5.10 -6.49 -21.29
C ILE A 18 -3.64 -6.06 -21.59
N ALA A 19 -3.44 -4.90 -22.23
CA ALA A 19 -2.11 -4.32 -22.45
C ALA A 19 -1.35 -4.12 -21.13
N GLN A 20 -2.04 -3.62 -20.11
CA GLN A 20 -1.48 -3.42 -18.79
C GLN A 20 -1.10 -4.75 -18.13
N ALA A 21 -1.89 -5.81 -18.30
CA ALA A 21 -1.55 -7.14 -17.82
C ALA A 21 -0.25 -7.66 -18.47
N ILE A 22 -0.11 -7.48 -19.79
CA ILE A 22 1.12 -7.81 -20.52
C ILE A 22 2.31 -7.03 -19.95
N HIS A 23 2.15 -5.71 -19.78
CA HIS A 23 3.21 -4.86 -19.23
C HIS A 23 3.65 -5.29 -17.82
N VAL A 24 2.71 -5.71 -16.97
CA VAL A 24 3.00 -6.25 -15.64
C VAL A 24 3.86 -7.51 -15.75
N ILE A 25 3.50 -8.45 -16.63
CA ILE A 25 4.27 -9.69 -16.82
C ILE A 25 5.69 -9.37 -17.34
N GLU A 26 5.81 -8.44 -18.29
CA GLU A 26 7.09 -8.03 -18.88
C GLU A 26 8.00 -7.32 -17.88
N ARG A 27 7.46 -6.39 -17.08
CA ARG A 27 8.20 -5.70 -16.02
C ARG A 27 8.76 -6.68 -15.00
N LEU A 28 7.90 -7.56 -14.51
CA LEU A 28 8.30 -8.55 -13.51
C LEU A 28 9.30 -9.59 -14.04
N LYS A 29 9.33 -9.84 -15.35
CA LYS A 29 10.37 -10.65 -16.00
C LYS A 29 11.74 -9.94 -16.02
N GLN A 30 11.78 -8.61 -16.07
CA GLN A 30 13.01 -7.81 -16.18
C GLN A 30 13.68 -7.55 -14.83
N ASP A 31 12.92 -7.46 -13.73
CA ASP A 31 13.42 -7.19 -12.36
C ASP A 31 14.11 -8.40 -11.68
N ALA A 32 14.56 -9.39 -12.45
CA ALA A 32 15.01 -10.70 -11.98
C ALA A 32 16.42 -10.71 -11.36
N SER A 33 16.62 -10.02 -10.24
CA SER A 33 17.80 -10.14 -9.37
C SER A 33 17.67 -11.21 -8.28
N SER A 34 16.50 -11.82 -8.07
CA SER A 34 16.34 -13.06 -7.28
C SER A 34 15.00 -13.75 -7.56
N ASP A 35 15.00 -15.09 -7.71
CA ASP A 35 13.86 -16.01 -7.53
C ASP A 35 12.45 -15.52 -7.98
N PHE A 36 12.33 -15.02 -9.21
CA PHE A 36 11.02 -14.60 -9.74
C PHE A 36 10.06 -15.79 -9.92
N ARG A 37 9.13 -15.97 -8.99
CA ARG A 37 8.14 -17.06 -8.95
C ARG A 37 6.85 -16.71 -9.71
N TYR A 38 6.96 -16.40 -11.01
CA TYR A 38 5.80 -16.17 -11.89
C TYR A 38 4.71 -17.21 -11.65
N ALA A 39 5.07 -18.49 -11.71
CA ALA A 39 4.14 -19.61 -11.65
C ALA A 39 3.34 -19.74 -10.35
N GLN A 40 3.85 -19.16 -9.25
CA GLN A 40 3.24 -19.27 -7.93
C GLN A 40 2.39 -18.03 -7.60
N VAL A 41 2.79 -16.86 -8.11
CA VAL A 41 2.24 -15.58 -7.67
C VAL A 41 1.44 -14.90 -8.78
N VAL A 42 2.04 -14.71 -9.95
CA VAL A 42 1.44 -13.93 -11.04
C VAL A 42 0.60 -14.83 -11.95
N GLY A 43 1.16 -15.97 -12.33
CA GLY A 43 0.58 -16.96 -13.23
C GLY A 43 -0.83 -17.40 -12.88
N PRO A 44 -1.17 -17.73 -11.61
CA PRO A 44 -2.52 -18.13 -11.25
C PRO A 44 -3.57 -17.03 -11.54
N HIS A 45 -3.22 -15.76 -11.26
CA HIS A 45 -4.09 -14.62 -11.52
C HIS A 45 -4.22 -14.33 -13.02
N ILE A 46 -3.11 -14.32 -13.76
CA ILE A 46 -3.11 -14.10 -15.20
C ILE A 46 -3.89 -15.19 -15.93
N ARG A 47 -3.66 -16.47 -15.60
CA ARG A 47 -4.44 -17.59 -16.15
C ARG A 47 -5.93 -17.41 -15.90
N HIS A 48 -6.31 -17.08 -14.66
CA HIS A 48 -7.71 -16.88 -14.30
C HIS A 48 -8.36 -15.72 -15.07
N LEU A 49 -7.63 -14.63 -15.30
CA LEU A 49 -8.09 -13.53 -16.15
C LEU A 49 -8.27 -13.94 -17.61
N ILE A 50 -7.30 -14.68 -18.17
CA ILE A 50 -7.40 -15.23 -19.54
C ILE A 50 -8.62 -16.15 -19.65
N ASP A 51 -8.83 -17.05 -18.68
CA ASP A 51 -9.99 -17.96 -18.67
C ASP A 51 -11.32 -17.18 -18.80
N HIS A 52 -11.45 -16.03 -18.13
CA HIS A 52 -12.68 -15.21 -18.17
C HIS A 52 -12.87 -14.49 -19.50
N TYR A 53 -11.81 -13.88 -20.04
CA TYR A 53 -11.88 -13.24 -21.35
C TYR A 53 -12.11 -14.25 -22.46
N ASP A 54 -11.51 -15.44 -22.39
CA ASP A 54 -11.73 -16.53 -23.32
C ASP A 54 -13.18 -17.03 -23.29
N ALA A 55 -13.75 -17.23 -22.10
CA ALA A 55 -15.14 -17.64 -21.96
C ALA A 55 -16.12 -16.60 -22.55
N PHE A 56 -15.86 -15.32 -22.28
CA PHE A 56 -16.65 -14.23 -22.85
C PHE A 56 -16.55 -14.17 -24.38
N VAL A 57 -15.34 -14.19 -24.90
CA VAL A 57 -15.07 -14.14 -26.34
C VAL A 57 -15.64 -15.35 -27.08
N LEU A 58 -15.56 -16.55 -26.48
CA LEU A 58 -16.18 -17.76 -27.01
C LEU A 58 -17.71 -17.62 -27.05
N GLY A 59 -18.33 -17.04 -26.01
CA GLY A 59 -19.75 -16.75 -26.01
C GLY A 59 -20.17 -15.84 -27.18
N LEU A 60 -19.33 -14.87 -27.55
CA LEU A 60 -19.58 -13.98 -28.69
C LEU A 60 -19.48 -14.67 -30.05
N GLU A 61 -18.79 -15.81 -30.19
CA GLU A 61 -18.72 -16.57 -31.45
C GLU A 61 -20.09 -17.14 -31.85
N PHE A 62 -20.96 -17.37 -30.87
CA PHE A 62 -22.30 -17.90 -31.07
C PHE A 62 -23.39 -16.84 -30.97
N PHE A 63 -23.03 -15.55 -30.92
CA PHE A 63 -23.96 -14.42 -30.91
C PHE A 63 -24.88 -14.44 -32.16
N PRO A 64 -26.19 -14.15 -32.04
CA PRO A 64 -26.92 -13.60 -30.87
C PRO A 64 -27.40 -14.65 -29.85
N SER A 65 -27.16 -15.94 -30.10
CA SER A 65 -27.62 -17.05 -29.24
C SER A 65 -26.55 -17.53 -28.25
N GLY A 66 -25.48 -16.75 -28.12
CA GLY A 66 -24.31 -17.10 -27.33
C GLY A 66 -24.57 -17.11 -25.83
N THR A 67 -23.95 -18.07 -25.16
CA THR A 67 -23.95 -18.17 -23.69
C THR A 67 -22.52 -17.95 -23.19
N VAL A 68 -22.36 -17.11 -22.18
CA VAL A 68 -21.08 -16.89 -21.49
C VAL A 68 -21.05 -17.76 -20.25
N GLN A 69 -20.11 -18.70 -20.19
CA GLN A 69 -19.99 -19.62 -19.07
C GLN A 69 -18.61 -19.51 -18.41
N TYR A 70 -18.49 -18.63 -17.41
CA TYR A 70 -17.21 -18.34 -16.74
C TYR A 70 -16.66 -19.52 -15.93
N ASP A 71 -17.48 -20.51 -15.61
CA ASP A 71 -17.05 -21.71 -14.88
C ASP A 71 -16.34 -22.74 -15.76
N VAL A 72 -16.46 -22.64 -17.09
CA VAL A 72 -15.71 -23.47 -18.06
C VAL A 72 -14.27 -22.96 -18.13
N ARG A 73 -13.52 -23.19 -17.03
CA ARG A 73 -12.13 -22.79 -16.89
C ARG A 73 -11.24 -23.96 -17.26
N ARG A 74 -10.43 -23.80 -18.31
CA ARG A 74 -9.47 -24.82 -18.74
C ARG A 74 -8.38 -25.04 -17.69
N ARG A 75 -8.13 -24.04 -16.82
CA ARG A 75 -7.10 -24.07 -15.78
C ARG A 75 -5.75 -24.52 -16.33
N ASP A 76 -5.42 -24.06 -17.54
CA ASP A 76 -4.23 -24.47 -18.27
C ASP A 76 -2.96 -24.12 -17.49
N GLN A 77 -2.24 -25.15 -17.06
CA GLN A 77 -1.03 -25.02 -16.27
C GLN A 77 0.12 -24.40 -17.06
N ILE A 78 0.10 -24.47 -18.39
CA ILE A 78 1.11 -23.83 -19.25
C ILE A 78 0.97 -22.32 -19.16
N LEU A 79 -0.25 -21.78 -19.25
CA LEU A 79 -0.51 -20.35 -19.07
C LEU A 79 -0.06 -19.85 -17.70
N GLN A 80 -0.26 -20.67 -16.66
CA GLN A 80 0.19 -20.33 -15.31
C GLN A 80 1.71 -20.41 -15.15
N SER A 81 2.41 -21.33 -15.82
CA SER A 81 3.84 -21.56 -15.59
C SER A 81 4.76 -20.85 -16.58
N GLN A 82 4.28 -20.51 -17.77
CA GLN A 82 5.08 -19.95 -18.86
C GLN A 82 4.63 -18.53 -19.24
N PRO A 83 5.33 -17.48 -18.78
CA PRO A 83 4.95 -16.08 -19.02
C PRO A 83 4.80 -15.72 -20.50
N LEU A 84 5.65 -16.27 -21.36
CA LEU A 84 5.61 -16.00 -22.80
C LEU A 84 4.33 -16.54 -23.46
N VAL A 85 3.83 -17.70 -23.00
CA VAL A 85 2.59 -18.28 -23.52
C VAL A 85 1.39 -17.44 -23.06
N ALA A 86 1.40 -16.99 -21.80
CA ALA A 86 0.38 -16.07 -21.29
C ALA A 86 0.36 -14.73 -22.05
N ILE A 87 1.53 -14.12 -22.28
CA ILE A 87 1.65 -12.89 -23.08
C ILE A 87 1.12 -13.11 -24.49
N ALA A 88 1.50 -14.22 -25.16
CA ALA A 88 1.01 -14.53 -26.49
C ALA A 88 -0.53 -14.65 -26.53
N ARG A 89 -1.14 -15.29 -25.53
CA ARG A 89 -2.60 -15.41 -25.43
C ARG A 89 -3.28 -14.07 -25.15
N LEU A 90 -2.70 -13.24 -24.26
CA LEU A 90 -3.20 -11.89 -23.98
C LEU A 90 -3.13 -11.00 -25.22
N ASN A 91 -2.05 -11.06 -26.02
CA ASN A 91 -1.96 -10.33 -27.29
C ASN A 91 -3.09 -10.73 -28.26
N VAL A 92 -3.36 -12.04 -28.41
CA VAL A 92 -4.48 -12.52 -29.25
C VAL A 92 -5.83 -11.98 -28.77
N LEU A 93 -6.06 -11.95 -27.45
CA LEU A 93 -7.28 -11.38 -26.88
C LEU A 93 -7.35 -9.87 -27.11
N GLN A 94 -6.25 -9.14 -26.89
CA GLN A 94 -6.15 -7.70 -27.10
C GLN A 94 -6.48 -7.34 -28.55
N ASP A 95 -5.83 -8.00 -29.52
CA ASP A 95 -6.04 -7.77 -30.94
C ASP A 95 -7.50 -8.01 -31.33
N ARG A 96 -8.13 -9.04 -30.76
CA ARG A 96 -9.54 -9.33 -30.99
C ARG A 96 -10.46 -8.24 -30.47
N LEU A 97 -10.23 -7.73 -29.25
CA LEU A 97 -11.03 -6.63 -28.70
C LEU A 97 -10.83 -5.33 -29.49
N ARG A 98 -9.59 -5.04 -29.94
CA ARG A 98 -9.30 -3.89 -30.82
C ARG A 98 -9.98 -4.03 -32.18
N ALA A 99 -9.99 -5.22 -32.77
CA ALA A 99 -10.68 -5.49 -34.03
C ALA A 99 -12.19 -5.26 -33.92
N ILE A 100 -12.81 -5.68 -32.80
CA ILE A 100 -14.22 -5.39 -32.51
C ILE A 100 -14.44 -3.87 -32.39
N ALA A 101 -13.58 -3.16 -31.66
CA ALA A 101 -13.68 -1.71 -31.50
C ALA A 101 -13.54 -0.94 -32.82
N ALA A 102 -12.72 -1.43 -33.75
CA ALA A 102 -12.44 -0.80 -35.04
C ALA A 102 -13.44 -1.18 -36.15
N ALA A 103 -14.35 -2.12 -35.89
CA ALA A 103 -15.29 -2.59 -36.90
C ALA A 103 -16.24 -1.47 -37.35
N THR A 104 -16.40 -1.31 -38.67
CA THR A 104 -17.25 -0.27 -39.27
C THR A 104 -18.74 -0.44 -38.94
N ARG A 105 -19.16 -1.68 -38.66
CA ARG A 105 -20.47 -2.02 -38.11
C ARG A 105 -20.23 -2.54 -36.71
N GLU A 106 -21.01 -2.07 -35.73
CA GLU A 106 -20.95 -2.54 -34.35
C GLU A 106 -21.43 -4.00 -34.30
N PRO A 107 -20.52 -4.99 -34.23
CA PRO A 107 -20.89 -6.39 -34.38
C PRO A 107 -21.54 -6.92 -33.09
N TYR A 108 -21.27 -6.24 -31.98
CA TYR A 108 -21.65 -6.60 -30.63
C TYR A 108 -22.10 -5.34 -29.87
N PRO A 109 -23.36 -4.90 -30.06
CA PRO A 109 -23.90 -3.75 -29.34
C PRO A 109 -23.82 -3.96 -27.82
N LEU A 110 -23.47 -2.92 -27.06
CA LEU A 110 -23.31 -3.06 -25.60
C LEU A 110 -24.61 -3.42 -24.87
N ASP A 111 -25.77 -3.06 -25.43
CA ASP A 111 -27.10 -3.39 -24.90
C ASP A 111 -27.61 -4.75 -25.40
N ALA A 112 -26.89 -5.42 -26.30
CA ALA A 112 -27.29 -6.72 -26.80
C ALA A 112 -27.32 -7.76 -25.67
N ALA A 113 -28.43 -8.50 -25.63
CA ALA A 113 -28.68 -9.50 -24.60
C ALA A 113 -27.76 -10.71 -24.78
N VAL A 114 -27.28 -11.24 -23.65
CA VAL A 114 -26.55 -12.51 -23.56
C VAL A 114 -27.07 -13.31 -22.37
N GLN A 115 -26.92 -14.63 -22.41
CA GLN A 115 -27.15 -15.48 -21.25
C GLN A 115 -25.82 -15.77 -20.56
N VAL A 116 -25.80 -15.66 -19.23
CA VAL A 116 -24.65 -16.06 -18.41
C VAL A 116 -25.04 -17.28 -17.61
N VAL A 117 -24.23 -18.33 -17.71
CA VAL A 117 -24.44 -19.58 -17.01
C VAL A 117 -23.29 -19.80 -16.02
N SER A 118 -23.63 -20.23 -14.81
CA SER A 118 -22.67 -20.54 -13.74
C SER A 118 -23.17 -21.73 -12.92
N CYS A 119 -22.24 -22.47 -12.31
CA CYS A 119 -22.55 -23.52 -11.36
C CYS A 119 -22.40 -23.00 -9.93
N ALA A 120 -23.41 -23.22 -9.09
CA ALA A 120 -23.39 -22.78 -7.70
C ALA A 120 -24.05 -23.84 -6.79
N GLY A 121 -23.78 -23.76 -5.49
CA GLY A 121 -24.43 -24.59 -4.47
C GLY A 121 -23.46 -25.13 -3.43
N PHE A 122 -23.88 -25.14 -2.16
CA PHE A 122 -23.07 -25.61 -1.04
C PHE A 122 -23.23 -27.11 -0.78
N GLU A 123 -24.41 -27.66 -1.04
CA GLU A 123 -24.76 -29.08 -0.82
C GLU A 123 -24.80 -29.91 -2.12
N GLY A 124 -24.32 -29.32 -3.21
CA GLY A 124 -24.31 -29.89 -4.55
C GLY A 124 -24.34 -28.78 -5.60
N GLU A 125 -23.58 -28.94 -6.68
CA GLU A 125 -23.54 -27.96 -7.77
C GLU A 125 -24.80 -28.07 -8.63
N PHE A 126 -25.46 -26.94 -8.86
CA PHE A 126 -26.55 -26.79 -9.82
C PHE A 126 -26.27 -25.60 -10.73
N GLU A 127 -26.83 -25.65 -11.94
CA GLU A 127 -26.68 -24.60 -12.93
C GLU A 127 -27.64 -23.42 -12.63
N ILE A 128 -27.11 -22.21 -12.67
CA ILE A 128 -27.84 -20.96 -12.63
C ILE A 128 -27.62 -20.24 -13.96
N SER A 129 -28.71 -19.93 -14.64
CA SER A 129 -28.71 -19.07 -15.83
C SER A 129 -29.32 -17.72 -15.49
N ALA A 130 -28.69 -16.64 -15.94
CA ALA A 130 -29.17 -15.27 -15.77
C ALA A 130 -29.01 -14.46 -17.06
N ALA A 131 -30.02 -13.65 -17.37
CA ALA A 131 -29.94 -12.69 -18.46
C ALA A 131 -28.96 -11.55 -18.12
N SER A 132 -28.20 -11.11 -19.11
CA SER A 132 -27.23 -10.00 -19.00
C SER A 132 -27.12 -9.26 -20.35
N THR A 133 -26.20 -8.30 -20.44
CA THR A 133 -25.85 -7.62 -21.69
C THR A 133 -24.34 -7.65 -21.92
N ILE A 134 -23.90 -7.51 -23.17
CA ILE A 134 -22.48 -7.45 -23.53
C ILE A 134 -21.75 -6.36 -22.73
N GLY A 135 -22.35 -5.18 -22.57
CA GLY A 135 -21.79 -4.08 -21.80
C GLY A 135 -21.68 -4.40 -20.29
N ARG A 136 -22.64 -5.11 -19.71
CA ARG A 136 -22.56 -5.51 -18.30
C ARG A 136 -21.44 -6.52 -18.08
N GLU A 137 -21.27 -7.46 -19.00
CA GLU A 137 -20.21 -8.48 -18.92
C GLU A 137 -18.81 -7.87 -19.17
N LEU A 138 -18.68 -6.91 -20.08
CA LEU A 138 -17.44 -6.13 -20.22
C LEU A 138 -17.12 -5.31 -18.96
N LEU A 139 -18.14 -4.77 -18.28
CA LEU A 139 -17.94 -4.08 -17.00
C LEU A 139 -17.45 -5.03 -15.92
N PHE A 140 -18.05 -6.22 -15.82
CA PHE A 140 -17.58 -7.27 -14.94
C PHE A 140 -16.11 -7.63 -15.22
N LEU A 141 -15.75 -7.91 -16.48
CA LEU A 141 -14.39 -8.25 -16.88
C LEU A 141 -13.38 -7.16 -16.51
N SER A 142 -13.70 -5.89 -16.81
CA SER A 142 -12.84 -4.75 -16.50
C SER A 142 -12.65 -4.55 -14.99
N SER A 143 -13.73 -4.61 -14.20
CA SER A 143 -13.68 -4.52 -12.74
C SER A 143 -12.88 -5.68 -12.12
N HIS A 144 -13.10 -6.89 -12.62
CA HIS A 144 -12.41 -8.09 -12.17
C HIS A 144 -10.91 -8.05 -12.52
N MET A 145 -10.54 -7.53 -13.69
CA MET A 145 -9.14 -7.27 -14.07
C MET A 145 -8.47 -6.25 -13.14
N VAL A 146 -9.13 -5.11 -12.87
CA VAL A 146 -8.62 -4.09 -11.93
C VAL A 146 -8.46 -4.65 -10.52
N HIS A 147 -9.42 -5.46 -10.05
CA HIS A 147 -9.31 -6.16 -8.77
C HIS A 147 -8.07 -7.06 -8.71
N HIS A 148 -7.81 -7.85 -9.75
CA HIS A 148 -6.61 -8.68 -9.83
C HIS A 148 -5.32 -7.86 -9.95
N PHE A 149 -5.32 -6.70 -10.61
CA PHE A 149 -4.18 -5.79 -10.59
C PHE A 149 -3.91 -5.24 -9.19
N ALA A 150 -4.93 -4.95 -8.40
CA ALA A 150 -4.72 -4.54 -7.00
C ALA A 150 -4.10 -5.68 -6.17
N LEU A 151 -4.56 -6.92 -6.35
CA LEU A 151 -3.95 -8.10 -5.71
C LEU A 151 -2.50 -8.29 -6.16
N LEU A 152 -2.25 -8.21 -7.47
CA LEU A 152 -0.92 -8.33 -8.04
C LEU A 152 -0.01 -7.17 -7.63
N ALA A 153 -0.53 -5.96 -7.43
CA ALA A 153 0.24 -4.82 -6.94
C ALA A 153 0.84 -5.10 -5.54
N HIS A 154 0.16 -5.86 -4.69
CA HIS A 154 0.74 -6.31 -3.42
C HIS A 154 1.95 -7.25 -3.61
N TYR A 155 2.01 -7.96 -4.73
CA TYR A 155 3.10 -8.88 -5.07
C TYR A 155 4.21 -8.21 -5.90
N CYS A 156 3.85 -7.38 -6.88
CA CYS A 156 4.77 -6.51 -7.63
C CYS A 156 5.43 -5.47 -6.71
N ALA A 157 4.82 -5.18 -5.56
CA ALA A 157 5.41 -4.31 -4.56
C ALA A 157 6.72 -4.87 -4.00
N GLY A 158 7.02 -6.19 -4.09
CA GLY A 158 8.31 -6.81 -3.73
C GLY A 158 8.89 -6.45 -2.36
N THR A 159 8.14 -5.69 -1.57
CA THR A 159 8.59 -4.97 -0.41
C THR A 159 7.62 -5.28 0.71
N PRO A 160 8.09 -5.89 1.82
CA PRO A 160 7.20 -6.21 2.92
C PRO A 160 6.49 -4.96 3.43
N SER A 161 5.30 -5.13 3.99
CA SER A 161 4.61 -4.02 4.67
C SER A 161 5.47 -3.53 5.84
N ARG A 162 5.59 -2.20 5.99
CA ARG A 162 6.27 -1.56 7.11
C ARG A 162 5.50 -1.68 8.44
N GLY A 163 4.24 -2.14 8.39
CA GLY A 163 3.40 -2.29 9.58
C GLY A 163 3.99 -3.23 10.62
N ALA A 164 4.65 -4.31 10.18
CA ALA A 164 5.30 -5.26 11.08
C ALA A 164 6.49 -4.64 11.83
N LEU A 165 7.22 -3.69 11.23
CA LEU A 165 8.42 -3.08 11.84
C LEU A 165 8.15 -2.41 13.19
N VAL A 166 6.96 -1.84 13.38
CA VAL A 166 6.59 -1.23 14.67
C VAL A 166 6.17 -2.31 15.67
N THR A 167 5.38 -3.29 15.21
CA THR A 167 4.91 -4.41 16.03
C THR A 167 6.07 -5.29 16.53
N ASP A 168 7.04 -5.59 15.67
CA ASP A 168 8.20 -6.42 15.99
C ASP A 168 9.11 -5.73 17.02
N PHE A 169 9.26 -4.40 16.94
CA PHE A 169 9.98 -3.63 17.96
C PHE A 169 9.28 -3.68 19.33
N LEU A 170 7.94 -3.59 19.34
CA LEU A 170 7.18 -3.63 20.59
C LEU A 170 7.16 -5.03 21.23
N ASN A 171 7.39 -6.08 20.45
CA ASN A 171 7.40 -7.48 20.91
C ASN A 171 8.79 -8.03 21.20
N THR A 172 9.85 -7.26 20.95
CA THR A 172 11.24 -7.70 21.18
C THR A 172 11.82 -7.13 22.47
N GLU A 173 12.81 -7.81 23.03
CA GLU A 173 13.60 -7.32 24.18
C GLU A 173 14.91 -6.61 23.74
N LEU A 174 15.11 -6.45 22.42
CA LEU A 174 16.29 -5.79 21.87
C LEU A 174 16.32 -4.29 22.22
N ALA A 175 17.51 -3.79 22.55
CA ALA A 175 17.75 -2.34 22.62
C ALA A 175 17.54 -1.68 21.24
N ALA A 176 17.16 -0.40 21.23
CA ALA A 176 16.76 0.30 20.00
C ALA A 176 17.82 0.24 18.89
N HIS A 177 19.11 0.44 19.23
CA HIS A 177 20.19 0.35 18.25
C HIS A 177 20.35 -1.07 17.66
N ALA A 178 20.23 -2.12 18.48
CA ALA A 178 20.37 -3.50 18.00
C ALA A 178 19.21 -3.88 17.07
N TYR A 179 17.99 -3.46 17.40
CA TYR A 179 16.84 -3.66 16.53
C TYR A 179 16.99 -2.90 15.21
N LEU A 180 17.36 -1.62 15.24
CA LEU A 180 17.56 -0.85 14.01
C LEU A 180 18.69 -1.39 13.14
N ALA A 181 19.74 -1.98 13.73
CA ALA A 181 20.79 -2.64 12.96
C ALA A 181 20.25 -3.85 12.17
N GLN A 182 19.37 -4.66 12.77
CA GLN A 182 18.71 -5.77 12.06
C GLN A 182 17.79 -5.25 10.95
N VAL A 183 17.02 -4.19 11.22
CA VAL A 183 16.15 -3.59 10.19
C VAL A 183 16.97 -2.98 9.05
N ALA A 184 18.14 -2.40 9.35
CA ALA A 184 19.04 -1.83 8.34
C ALA A 184 19.54 -2.88 7.34
N GLU A 185 19.80 -4.12 7.77
CA GLU A 185 20.22 -5.23 6.89
C GLU A 185 19.16 -5.59 5.85
N VAL A 186 17.88 -5.42 6.19
CA VAL A 186 16.74 -5.76 5.33
C VAL A 186 16.04 -4.53 4.74
N ALA A 187 16.50 -3.33 5.05
CA ALA A 187 15.84 -2.07 4.69
C ALA A 187 15.67 -1.89 3.18
N ALA A 188 16.63 -2.39 2.38
CA ALA A 188 16.59 -2.35 0.92
C ALA A 188 15.44 -3.19 0.32
N TYR A 189 14.89 -4.14 1.08
CA TYR A 189 13.70 -4.90 0.69
C TYR A 189 12.42 -4.13 0.97
N TYR A 190 12.40 -2.93 1.56
CA TYR A 190 11.18 -2.16 1.80
C TYR A 190 11.04 -0.97 0.86
N ASN A 191 9.81 -0.49 0.63
CA ASN A 191 9.61 0.84 0.08
C ASN A 191 10.23 1.89 1.04
N PRO A 192 10.92 2.94 0.53
CA PRO A 192 11.63 3.91 1.36
C PRO A 192 10.84 4.44 2.55
N PHE A 193 11.48 4.49 3.71
CA PHE A 193 10.83 4.87 4.97
C PHE A 193 11.81 5.48 5.96
N ASN A 194 11.22 6.20 6.91
CA ASN A 194 11.86 6.55 8.17
C ASN A 194 11.18 5.78 9.31
N LEU A 195 11.96 5.25 10.24
CA LEU A 195 11.47 4.56 11.44
C LEU A 195 12.08 5.20 12.69
N LEU A 196 11.25 5.57 13.66
CA LEU A 196 11.70 6.04 14.98
C LEU A 196 11.35 5.00 16.04
N VAL A 197 12.31 4.67 16.90
CA VAL A 197 12.13 3.74 18.02
C VAL A 197 12.72 4.31 19.30
N PHE A 198 12.04 4.08 20.42
CA PHE A 198 12.48 4.49 21.75
C PHE A 198 12.43 3.29 22.70
N ASP A 199 13.56 2.92 23.28
CA ASP A 199 13.68 1.74 24.16
C ASP A 199 13.53 2.07 25.66
N GLY A 200 13.11 3.29 25.99
CA GLY A 200 13.06 3.77 27.37
C GLY A 200 14.30 4.56 27.79
N GLN A 201 15.40 4.46 27.04
CA GLN A 201 16.64 5.19 27.32
C GLN A 201 17.06 6.11 26.18
N ARG A 202 17.00 5.63 24.93
CA ARG A 202 17.47 6.36 23.75
C ARG A 202 16.42 6.37 22.65
N LEU A 203 16.27 7.52 21.99
CA LEU A 203 15.47 7.67 20.78
C LEU A 203 16.40 7.58 19.59
N LEU A 204 16.15 6.62 18.70
CA LEU A 204 16.91 6.44 17.47
C LEU A 204 15.97 6.43 16.27
N GLY A 205 16.51 6.86 15.13
CA GLY A 205 15.88 6.82 13.82
C GLY A 205 16.65 5.93 12.85
N LEU A 206 15.96 5.39 11.86
CA LEU A 206 16.54 4.74 10.68
C LEU A 206 16.02 5.40 9.42
N GLN A 207 16.93 5.79 8.53
CA GLN A 207 16.67 6.18 7.14
C GLN A 207 16.92 4.97 6.24
N SER A 208 15.85 4.43 5.65
CA SER A 208 15.97 3.14 4.95
C SER A 208 16.73 3.20 3.63
N ARG A 209 16.80 4.38 2.99
CA ARG A 209 17.46 4.56 1.68
C ARG A 209 18.97 4.32 1.74
N GLU A 210 19.61 4.83 2.78
CA GLU A 210 21.05 4.69 3.03
C GLU A 210 21.35 3.69 4.15
N ALA A 211 20.32 3.01 4.68
CA ALA A 211 20.41 2.16 5.87
C ALA A 211 21.10 2.89 7.06
N ARG A 212 20.86 4.20 7.17
CA ARG A 212 21.54 5.07 8.15
C ARG A 212 20.77 5.16 9.45
N ILE A 213 21.41 4.75 10.54
CA ILE A 213 20.90 4.94 11.90
C ILE A 213 21.30 6.33 12.40
N VAL A 214 20.34 7.05 13.00
CA VAL A 214 20.50 8.40 13.52
C VAL A 214 20.14 8.39 15.00
N GLU A 215 21.06 8.80 15.87
CA GLU A 215 20.76 8.99 17.30
C GLU A 215 20.17 10.38 17.52
N CYS A 216 18.99 10.45 18.13
CA CYS A 216 18.34 11.72 18.45
C CYS A 216 18.89 12.24 19.79
N ALA A 217 19.79 13.22 19.73
CA ALA A 217 20.32 13.87 20.93
C ALA A 217 19.21 14.59 21.72
N PRO A 218 19.36 14.76 23.05
CA PRO A 218 18.42 15.54 23.86
C PRO A 218 18.20 16.94 23.28
N GLY A 219 16.94 17.31 23.06
CA GLY A 219 16.57 18.61 22.48
C GLY A 219 15.32 18.52 21.62
N PHE A 220 15.24 19.41 20.62
CA PHE A 220 14.11 19.51 19.71
C PHE A 220 14.49 19.02 18.31
N GLY A 221 13.71 18.07 17.79
CA GLY A 221 13.86 17.49 16.45
C GLY A 221 12.54 17.53 15.69
N ALA A 222 12.61 17.39 14.37
CA ALA A 222 11.44 17.30 13.50
C ALA A 222 11.78 16.44 12.28
N LEU A 223 10.81 15.63 11.82
CA LEU A 223 10.99 14.71 10.71
C LEU A 223 9.73 14.70 9.83
N SER A 224 9.92 14.58 8.51
CA SER A 224 8.85 14.38 7.53
C SER A 224 9.23 13.29 6.52
N ASN A 225 8.57 13.25 5.38
CA ASN A 225 8.86 12.34 4.26
C ASN A 225 10.11 12.78 3.48
N ALA A 226 11.23 12.93 4.18
CA ALA A 226 12.54 13.29 3.65
C ALA A 226 13.63 12.76 4.60
N ASP A 227 14.88 13.04 4.27
CA ASP A 227 16.01 12.71 5.12
C ASP A 227 15.96 13.49 6.45
N PHE A 228 16.59 12.93 7.49
CA PHE A 228 16.73 13.62 8.77
C PHE A 228 17.44 14.97 8.57
N ASP A 229 17.03 15.96 9.35
CA ASP A 229 17.54 17.33 9.30
C ASP A 229 17.30 18.10 7.99
N THR A 230 16.50 17.57 7.06
CA THR A 230 16.12 18.32 5.87
C THR A 230 15.36 19.59 6.27
N PRO A 231 15.82 20.81 5.89
CA PRO A 231 15.37 22.07 6.49
C PRO A 231 14.08 22.61 5.86
N TRP A 232 13.05 21.76 5.77
CA TRP A 232 11.75 22.18 5.26
C TRP A 232 11.13 23.24 6.16
N LEU A 233 10.48 24.24 5.57
CA LEU A 233 9.85 25.33 6.32
C LEU A 233 8.89 24.81 7.40
N LYS A 234 8.06 23.80 7.09
CA LYS A 234 7.17 23.17 8.06
C LYS A 234 7.92 22.56 9.25
N LEU A 235 9.05 21.90 9.02
CA LEU A 235 9.84 21.26 10.08
C LEU A 235 10.52 22.30 10.95
N THR A 236 11.10 23.33 10.34
CA THR A 236 11.74 24.44 11.06
C THR A 236 10.72 25.18 11.93
N ARG A 237 9.52 25.46 11.41
CA ARG A 237 8.43 26.12 12.16
C ARG A 237 7.94 25.26 13.33
N LEU A 238 7.66 23.98 13.10
CA LEU A 238 7.23 23.06 14.16
C LEU A 238 8.31 22.91 15.24
N LYS A 239 9.58 22.75 14.86
CA LYS A 239 10.70 22.62 15.79
C LYS A 239 10.87 23.88 16.65
N ASN A 240 10.84 25.06 16.05
CA ASN A 240 11.01 26.32 16.75
C ASN A 240 9.81 26.63 17.65
N GLY A 241 8.58 26.43 17.16
CA GLY A 241 7.37 26.62 17.96
C GLY A 241 7.30 25.68 19.16
N LEU A 242 7.71 24.42 18.99
CA LEU A 242 7.80 23.48 20.10
C LEU A 242 8.84 23.94 21.14
N ALA A 243 10.02 24.36 20.68
CA ALA A 243 11.09 24.85 21.55
C ALA A 243 10.67 26.08 22.36
N GLU A 244 9.97 27.03 21.72
CA GLU A 244 9.45 28.23 22.36
C GLU A 244 8.37 27.90 23.40
N LEU A 245 7.39 27.06 23.05
CA LEU A 245 6.33 26.66 23.97
C LEU A 245 6.88 25.94 25.20
N VAL A 246 7.87 25.06 25.01
CA VAL A 246 8.52 24.35 26.12
C VAL A 246 9.39 25.29 26.95
N GLY A 247 10.22 26.11 26.31
CA GLY A 247 11.12 27.05 26.98
C GLY A 247 10.38 28.10 27.83
N ASN A 248 9.20 28.51 27.40
CA ASN A 248 8.35 29.47 28.11
C ASN A 248 7.39 28.81 29.13
N GLY A 249 7.39 27.48 29.26
CA GLY A 249 6.47 26.76 30.15
C GLY A 249 4.99 26.80 29.70
N LEU A 250 4.75 27.02 28.40
CA LEU A 250 3.42 27.19 27.80
C LEU A 250 2.96 25.98 26.96
N ALA A 251 3.69 24.85 27.04
CA ALA A 251 3.45 23.61 26.27
C ALA A 251 2.22 22.80 26.73
N THR A 252 1.06 23.46 26.82
CA THR A 252 -0.24 22.82 27.06
C THR A 252 -0.67 21.96 25.86
N ASP A 253 -1.54 20.96 26.07
CA ASP A 253 -2.08 20.13 24.98
C ASP A 253 -2.71 20.99 23.88
N ALA A 254 -3.48 22.01 24.26
CA ALA A 254 -4.13 22.91 23.32
C ALA A 254 -3.10 23.69 22.49
N ALA A 255 -2.04 24.22 23.11
CA ALA A 255 -1.00 24.96 22.39
C ALA A 255 -0.21 24.05 21.43
N LEU A 256 0.11 22.83 21.86
CA LEU A 256 0.85 21.87 21.03
C LEU A 256 -0.01 21.33 19.88
N LEU A 257 -1.30 21.05 20.11
CA LEU A 257 -2.24 20.66 19.04
C LEU A 257 -2.47 21.82 18.06
N ALA A 258 -2.52 23.07 18.53
CA ALA A 258 -2.61 24.24 17.68
C ALA A 258 -1.38 24.41 16.79
N LEU A 259 -0.18 24.10 17.30
CA LEU A 259 1.05 24.08 16.50
C LEU A 259 0.98 23.07 15.34
N LEU A 260 0.36 21.91 15.56
CA LEU A 260 0.13 20.89 14.52
C LEU A 260 -0.97 21.27 13.51
N ARG A 261 -1.71 22.37 13.74
CA ARG A 261 -2.74 22.91 12.84
C ARG A 261 -2.21 24.00 11.90
N ASP A 262 -0.89 24.12 11.78
CA ASP A 262 -0.27 25.12 10.91
C ASP A 262 -0.47 24.78 9.41
N GLU A 263 -1.32 25.57 8.76
CA GLU A 263 -1.64 25.50 7.33
C GLU A 263 -0.76 26.44 6.47
N THR A 264 0.30 27.03 7.04
CA THR A 264 1.18 27.97 6.32
C THR A 264 1.81 27.31 5.09
N ILE A 265 1.42 27.78 3.90
CA ILE A 265 1.99 27.36 2.62
C ILE A 265 3.35 28.03 2.43
N PRO A 266 4.44 27.27 2.21
CA PRO A 266 5.73 27.86 1.89
C PRO A 266 5.71 28.60 0.55
N PRO A 267 6.51 29.67 0.38
CA PRO A 267 6.74 30.28 -0.93
C PRO A 267 7.20 29.24 -1.95
N ASP A 268 6.75 29.35 -3.21
CA ASP A 268 7.06 28.37 -4.27
C ASP A 268 8.55 28.09 -4.43
N ALA A 269 9.40 29.10 -4.23
CA ALA A 269 10.86 28.98 -4.30
C ALA A 269 11.47 28.08 -3.20
N LEU A 270 10.72 27.84 -2.11
CA LEU A 270 11.11 26.99 -0.98
C LEU A 270 10.35 25.65 -1.00
N LEU A 271 9.52 25.40 -2.00
CA LEU A 271 8.87 24.12 -2.19
C LEU A 271 9.87 23.09 -2.69
N PRO A 272 9.66 21.82 -2.33
CA PRO A 272 10.45 20.74 -2.90
C PRO A 272 10.13 20.54 -4.38
N GLN A 273 11.01 19.79 -5.05
CA GLN A 273 10.82 19.37 -6.43
C GLN A 273 10.72 17.84 -6.46
N THR A 274 9.63 17.29 -5.93
CA THR A 274 9.43 15.83 -5.80
C THR A 274 8.89 15.18 -7.07
N GLY A 275 8.55 15.97 -8.10
CA GLY A 275 8.02 15.50 -9.37
C GLY A 275 6.48 15.44 -9.44
N ILE A 276 5.78 15.94 -8.43
CA ILE A 276 4.32 16.13 -8.45
C ILE A 276 3.95 17.55 -8.91
N THR A 277 2.66 17.82 -9.11
CA THR A 277 2.19 19.15 -9.53
C THR A 277 2.46 20.21 -8.44
N LEU A 278 2.74 21.44 -8.85
CA LEU A 278 2.99 22.57 -7.94
C LEU A 278 1.87 22.76 -6.90
N GLU A 279 0.62 22.59 -7.34
CA GLU A 279 -0.54 22.65 -6.45
C GLU A 279 -0.47 21.61 -5.33
N ARG A 280 -0.08 20.36 -5.65
CA ARG A 280 0.12 19.31 -4.65
C ARG A 280 1.34 19.58 -3.77
N GLU A 281 2.43 20.11 -4.33
CA GLU A 281 3.62 20.47 -3.53
C GLU A 281 3.30 21.51 -2.47
N ARG A 282 2.50 22.54 -2.82
CA ARG A 282 2.05 23.57 -1.86
C ARG A 282 1.31 22.95 -0.68
N VAL A 283 0.31 22.13 -0.97
CA VAL A 283 -0.58 21.52 0.05
C VAL A 283 0.18 20.50 0.92
N LEU A 284 1.03 19.67 0.33
CA LEU A 284 1.82 18.65 1.07
C LEU A 284 2.99 19.23 1.87
N SER A 285 3.33 20.50 1.62
CA SER A 285 4.38 21.23 2.35
C SER A 285 3.86 21.96 3.59
N CYS A 286 2.56 21.95 3.85
CA CYS A 286 1.98 22.40 5.12
C CYS A 286 2.19 21.35 6.24
N ALA A 287 2.15 21.79 7.49
CA ALA A 287 2.12 20.85 8.63
C ALA A 287 0.74 20.19 8.76
N PHE A 288 -0.32 21.00 8.63
CA PHE A 288 -1.69 20.53 8.48
C PHE A 288 -2.09 20.55 7.00
N VAL A 289 -2.31 19.36 6.44
CA VAL A 289 -2.68 19.21 5.02
C VAL A 289 -4.20 19.30 4.93
N ALA A 290 -4.71 20.44 4.44
CA ALA A 290 -6.13 20.67 4.25
C ALA A 290 -6.61 20.12 2.90
N GLY A 291 -7.64 19.27 2.89
CA GLY A 291 -8.20 18.74 1.64
C GLY A 291 -9.38 17.78 1.84
N SER A 292 -10.30 17.75 0.86
CA SER A 292 -11.46 16.85 0.87
C SER A 292 -11.09 15.40 0.52
N ASP A 293 -10.20 15.24 -0.46
CA ASP A 293 -9.84 13.93 -1.04
C ASP A 293 -8.54 13.36 -0.44
N TYR A 294 -7.69 14.24 0.10
CA TYR A 294 -6.44 13.91 0.76
C TYR A 294 -6.08 14.99 1.78
N GLY A 295 -5.90 14.62 3.05
CA GLY A 295 -5.61 15.59 4.11
C GLY A 295 -5.27 14.93 5.45
N THR A 296 -4.83 15.75 6.40
CA THR A 296 -4.48 15.30 7.76
C THR A 296 -5.72 14.74 8.46
N ARG A 297 -5.67 13.44 8.81
CA ARG A 297 -6.79 12.73 9.46
C ARG A 297 -6.73 12.75 10.99
N ALA A 298 -5.54 12.92 11.55
CA ALA A 298 -5.33 13.01 12.98
C ALA A 298 -4.09 13.84 13.32
N SER A 299 -4.12 14.47 14.50
CA SER A 299 -2.96 15.08 15.15
C SER A 299 -2.85 14.50 16.55
N SER A 300 -1.67 13.99 16.89
CA SER A 300 -1.49 13.20 18.11
C SER A 300 -0.31 13.75 18.93
N LEU A 301 -0.49 13.82 20.23
CA LEU A 301 0.52 14.15 21.22
C LEU A 301 0.79 12.92 22.06
N VAL A 302 2.06 12.52 22.13
CA VAL A 302 2.54 11.45 23.01
C VAL A 302 3.49 12.08 24.02
N ARG A 303 3.24 11.87 25.31
CA ARG A 303 4.16 12.24 26.39
C ARG A 303 4.51 11.02 27.20
N LEU A 304 5.80 10.76 27.33
CA LEU A 304 6.31 9.66 28.12
C LEU A 304 7.11 10.23 29.30
N GLY A 305 6.55 10.09 30.50
CA GLY A 305 7.20 10.44 31.75
C GLY A 305 7.84 9.21 32.41
N ARG A 306 8.33 9.38 33.64
CA ARG A 306 8.92 8.27 34.42
C ARG A 306 7.88 7.28 34.97
N ALA A 307 6.68 7.78 35.28
CA ALA A 307 5.63 7.01 35.96
C ALA A 307 4.31 6.97 35.19
N GLN A 308 4.20 7.73 34.10
CA GLN A 308 2.97 7.80 33.32
C GLN A 308 3.27 8.08 31.85
N ALA A 309 2.43 7.56 30.98
CA ALA A 309 2.34 7.93 29.58
C ALA A 309 0.98 8.60 29.33
N ASP A 310 0.97 9.59 28.46
CA ASP A 310 -0.22 10.32 28.04
C ASP A 310 -0.28 10.39 26.51
N PHE A 311 -1.44 10.08 25.97
CA PHE A 311 -1.74 10.13 24.56
C PHE A 311 -3.00 10.95 24.32
N THR A 312 -2.87 12.06 23.62
CA THR A 312 -3.99 12.90 23.18
C THR A 312 -4.04 12.88 21.66
N GLU A 313 -5.17 12.52 21.06
CA GLU A 313 -5.36 12.53 19.62
C GLU A 313 -6.64 13.26 19.23
N THR A 314 -6.52 14.14 18.25
CA THR A 314 -7.63 14.85 17.62
C THR A 314 -7.81 14.33 16.20
N CYS A 315 -8.99 13.83 15.87
CA CYS A 315 -9.33 13.32 14.53
C CYS A 315 -10.08 14.36 13.70
N PHE A 316 -9.84 14.35 12.39
CA PHE A 316 -10.42 15.29 11.43
C PHE A 316 -11.11 14.55 10.28
N HIS A 317 -12.14 15.17 9.72
CA HIS A 317 -12.77 14.73 8.48
C HIS A 317 -13.19 15.96 7.66
N ALA A 318 -12.66 16.09 6.45
CA ALA A 318 -12.81 17.29 5.62
C ALA A 318 -12.37 18.56 6.39
N ASN A 319 -11.22 18.49 7.06
CA ASN A 319 -10.60 19.55 7.89
C ASN A 319 -11.32 19.88 9.21
N ASP A 320 -12.58 19.49 9.35
CA ASP A 320 -13.36 19.66 10.57
C ASP A 320 -12.91 18.69 11.67
N MET A 321 -12.69 19.24 12.87
CA MET A 321 -12.41 18.45 14.06
C MET A 321 -13.64 17.62 14.43
N ARG A 322 -13.47 16.31 14.55
CA ARG A 322 -14.56 15.38 14.87
C ARG A 322 -14.58 14.99 16.34
N ALA A 323 -13.42 14.62 16.87
CA ALA A 323 -13.30 14.19 18.25
C ALA A 323 -11.87 14.38 18.72
N THR A 324 -11.73 14.67 20.01
CA THR A 324 -10.45 14.57 20.73
C THR A 324 -10.59 13.48 21.78
N ARG A 325 -9.64 12.56 21.80
CA ARG A 325 -9.54 11.50 22.81
C ARG A 325 -8.23 11.68 23.55
N ARG A 326 -8.29 11.50 24.86
CA ARG A 326 -7.11 11.49 25.71
C ARG A 326 -7.13 10.22 26.54
N VAL A 327 -5.98 9.55 26.59
CA VAL A 327 -5.80 8.37 27.42
C VAL A 327 -4.48 8.50 28.16
N VAL A 328 -4.54 8.24 29.47
CA VAL A 328 -3.40 8.29 30.37
C VAL A 328 -3.25 6.91 30.99
N TRP A 329 -2.04 6.37 30.98
CA TRP A 329 -1.74 5.08 31.60
C TRP A 329 -0.53 5.18 32.52
N PRO A 330 -0.56 4.53 33.70
CA PRO A 330 0.60 4.44 34.56
C PRO A 330 1.66 3.54 33.92
N LEU A 331 2.92 3.94 34.03
CA LEU A 331 4.06 3.10 33.67
C LEU A 331 4.52 2.37 34.92
N VAL A 332 4.45 1.05 34.89
CA VAL A 332 5.04 0.21 35.93
C VAL A 332 6.54 0.11 35.61
N PRO A 333 7.45 0.48 36.53
CA PRO A 333 8.87 0.30 36.28
C PRO A 333 9.16 -1.18 36.03
N ALA A 334 9.90 -1.48 34.96
CA ALA A 334 10.31 -2.84 34.64
C ALA A 334 11.01 -3.45 35.86
N LYS A 335 10.53 -4.62 36.29
CA LYS A 335 11.18 -5.39 37.36
C LYS A 335 12.61 -5.66 36.89
N PRO A 336 13.66 -5.31 37.66
CA PRO A 336 15.03 -5.55 37.22
C PRO A 336 15.21 -7.05 36.93
N PRO A 337 15.96 -7.44 35.89
CA PRO A 337 16.19 -8.84 35.57
C PRO A 337 16.78 -9.53 36.80
N ALA A 338 16.23 -10.70 37.15
CA ALA A 338 16.71 -11.48 38.27
C ALA A 338 18.22 -11.72 38.07
N ARG A 339 19.05 -11.25 39.02
CA ARG A 339 20.48 -11.53 39.03
C ARG A 339 20.64 -13.05 38.97
N MET A 340 21.11 -13.58 37.84
CA MET A 340 21.55 -14.96 37.75
C MET A 340 22.72 -15.11 38.74
N SER A 341 22.46 -15.69 39.91
CA SER A 341 23.55 -16.07 40.80
C SER A 341 24.30 -17.18 40.09
N LEU A 342 25.46 -16.87 39.54
CA LEU A 342 26.43 -17.88 39.13
C LEU A 342 26.83 -18.65 40.39
N ARG A 343 26.12 -19.74 40.68
CA ARG A 343 26.63 -20.76 41.61
C ARG A 343 27.79 -21.42 40.88
N SER A 344 29.00 -21.05 41.28
CA SER A 344 30.22 -21.76 40.95
C SER A 344 30.08 -23.23 41.35
N ARG A 345 30.02 -24.13 40.37
CA ARG A 345 30.30 -25.54 40.60
C ARG A 345 31.81 -25.71 40.75
N PRO A 346 32.33 -26.34 41.82
CA PRO A 346 33.74 -26.66 41.90
C PRO A 346 34.09 -27.73 40.86
N LEU A 347 35.19 -27.52 40.13
CA LEU A 347 35.79 -28.51 39.25
C LEU A 347 36.21 -29.74 40.08
N GLN A 348 35.67 -30.91 39.75
CA GLN A 348 36.28 -32.19 40.15
C GLN A 348 37.52 -32.42 39.29
N ALA A 349 38.66 -32.58 39.96
CA ALA A 349 39.90 -33.04 39.36
C ALA A 349 39.78 -34.52 38.94
N PRO A 350 40.47 -34.97 37.87
CA PRO A 350 40.53 -36.37 37.52
C PRO A 350 41.39 -37.13 38.53
N MET A 351 40.91 -38.28 39.00
CA MET A 351 41.72 -39.25 39.74
C MET A 351 42.52 -40.11 38.74
N ASP A 352 43.77 -40.38 39.13
CA ASP A 352 44.72 -41.30 38.47
C ASP A 352 44.18 -42.73 38.33
#